data_AF-A0A023G9Q7-F1
#
_entry.id   AF-A0A023G9Q7-F1
#
_cell.length_a   1.000
_cell.length_b   1.000
_cell.length_c   1.000
_cell.angle_alpha   90.00
_cell.angle_beta   90.00
_cell.angle_gamma   90.00
#
_symmetry.space_group_name_H-M   'P 1'
#
loop_
_entity.id
_entity.type
_entity.pdbx_description
1 polymer ?
#
loop_
_entity_poly.entity_id
_entity_poly.type
_entity_poly.pdbx_seq_one_letter_code
_entity_poly.pdbx_strand_id
1 'polypeptide(L)'
;MTTTTSATLIFLLYVSQLLVGFSRNEASDPPQTDEDCEYYDPAVDNITCTIQSLNTTGDPIPVGCLATCENSTRHLPNGTECLGISEHVANRMQGNVNYTCPVGLCYRGVCQRSGLGIDCWHDTPPPNSTNVTTKAPTTLTSGRDL
;
A
#
# COMPACT_ATOMS: atom_id res chain seq x y z
N MET A 1 -65.93 -0.19 -6.07
CA MET A 1 -64.54 -0.14 -5.58
C MET A 1 -63.79 0.85 -6.45
N THR A 2 -63.68 2.09 -5.98
CA THR A 2 -63.12 3.22 -6.73
C THR A 2 -61.82 3.65 -6.06
N THR A 3 -60.71 3.47 -6.78
CA THR A 3 -59.33 3.80 -6.38
C THR A 3 -59.11 5.32 -6.45
N THR A 4 -59.70 6.06 -5.51
CA THR A 4 -59.53 7.52 -5.39
C THR A 4 -58.72 7.87 -4.14
N THR A 5 -57.52 7.29 -4.00
CA THR A 5 -56.61 7.61 -2.88
C THR A 5 -55.15 7.79 -3.31
N SER A 6 -54.82 7.55 -4.59
CA SER A 6 -53.43 7.61 -5.08
C SER A 6 -52.99 9.01 -5.52
N ALA A 7 -53.86 9.76 -6.20
CA ALA A 7 -53.50 11.08 -6.75
C ALA A 7 -53.34 12.18 -5.67
N THR A 8 -54.09 12.08 -4.56
CA THR A 8 -54.03 13.06 -3.46
C THR A 8 -52.73 12.97 -2.66
N LEU A 9 -52.21 11.75 -2.45
CA LEU A 9 -50.95 11.54 -1.74
C LEU A 9 -49.74 12.04 -2.53
N ILE A 10 -49.74 11.85 -3.85
CA ILE A 10 -48.67 12.36 -4.73
C ILE A 10 -48.64 13.89 -4.72
N PHE A 11 -49.82 14.53 -4.75
CA PHE A 11 -49.92 15.99 -4.69
C PHE A 11 -49.42 16.54 -3.33
N LEU A 12 -49.74 15.88 -2.22
CA LEU A 12 -49.25 16.26 -0.89
C LEU A 12 -47.73 16.11 -0.77
N LEU A 13 -47.13 15.06 -1.33
CA LEU A 13 -45.68 14.88 -1.35
C LEU A 13 -45.00 15.96 -2.21
N TYR A 14 -45.59 16.35 -3.35
CA TYR A 14 -45.05 17.40 -4.20
C TYR A 14 -45.11 18.79 -3.53
N VAL A 15 -46.21 19.10 -2.83
CA VAL A 15 -46.35 20.36 -2.05
C VAL A 15 -45.36 20.41 -0.87
N SER A 16 -45.08 19.28 -0.22
CA SER A 16 -44.08 19.23 0.86
C SER A 16 -42.66 19.53 0.37
N GLN A 17 -42.31 19.19 -0.88
CA GLN A 17 -41.01 19.52 -1.47
C GLN A 17 -40.89 21.01 -1.88
N LEU A 18 -42.02 21.71 -2.05
CA LEU A 18 -42.04 23.16 -2.28
C LEU A 18 -41.97 23.99 -0.98
N LEU A 19 -42.31 23.41 0.18
CA LEU A 19 -42.24 24.10 1.48
C LEU A 19 -40.88 23.96 2.19
N VAL A 20 -39.99 23.08 1.73
CA VAL A 20 -38.65 22.86 2.31
C VAL A 20 -37.53 23.33 1.35
N GLY A 21 -37.87 24.03 0.25
CA GLY A 21 -36.92 24.51 -0.76
C GLY A 21 -36.86 26.04 -0.87
N PHE A 22 -35.75 26.60 -0.36
CA PHE A 22 -35.21 27.95 -0.58
C PHE A 22 -35.88 29.15 0.10
N SER A 23 -35.71 29.25 1.43
CA SER A 23 -35.63 30.56 2.08
C SER A 23 -34.19 31.08 1.95
N ARG A 24 -34.03 32.04 1.04
CA ARG A 24 -32.84 32.86 0.77
C ARG A 24 -32.45 33.66 2.01
N ASN A 25 -31.18 33.60 2.42
CA ASN A 25 -30.56 34.68 3.19
C ASN A 25 -29.25 35.06 2.52
N GLU A 26 -29.34 36.14 1.74
CA GLU A 26 -28.23 36.98 1.33
C GLU A 26 -27.85 37.79 2.58
N ALA A 27 -26.86 37.31 3.33
CA ALA A 27 -26.26 38.07 4.43
C ALA A 27 -24.93 38.60 3.92
N SER A 28 -24.88 39.92 3.72
CA SER A 28 -23.68 40.67 3.41
C SER A 28 -22.71 40.58 4.58
N ASP A 29 -21.58 39.89 4.41
CA ASP A 29 -20.49 39.93 5.37
C ASP A 29 -19.65 41.21 5.14
N PRO A 30 -19.37 42.01 6.18
CA PRO A 30 -18.48 43.17 6.11
C PRO A 30 -17.01 42.75 5.91
N PRO A 31 -16.15 43.64 5.36
CA PRO A 31 -14.80 43.28 4.95
C PRO A 31 -13.93 43.00 6.18
N GLN A 32 -13.51 41.75 6.36
CA GLN A 32 -12.54 41.37 7.37
C GLN A 32 -11.17 41.21 6.73
N THR A 33 -10.38 42.26 6.93
CA THR A 33 -8.94 42.28 7.21
C THR A 33 -8.06 41.28 6.47
N ASP A 34 -7.31 41.85 5.54
CA ASP A 34 -6.04 41.43 4.96
C ASP A 34 -5.05 41.00 6.07
N GLU A 35 -5.25 39.78 6.59
CA GLU A 35 -4.30 39.06 7.44
C GLU A 35 -3.69 37.95 6.59
N ASP A 36 -2.47 38.25 6.11
CA ASP A 36 -1.43 37.34 5.63
C ASP A 36 -1.92 35.94 5.21
N CYS A 37 -2.30 35.81 3.94
CA CYS A 37 -2.27 34.51 3.28
C CYS A 37 -0.81 34.09 3.24
N GLU A 38 -0.31 33.46 4.31
CA GLU A 38 0.99 32.81 4.29
C GLU A 38 0.92 31.81 3.14
N TYR A 39 1.57 32.18 2.05
CA TYR A 39 1.71 31.36 0.86
C TYR A 39 2.50 30.16 1.33
N TYR A 40 1.76 29.11 1.71
CA TYR A 40 2.33 27.80 1.96
C TYR A 40 2.95 27.42 0.62
N ASP A 41 4.24 27.64 0.50
CA ASP A 41 5.08 27.05 -0.52
C ASP A 41 5.18 25.59 -0.08
N PRO A 42 4.42 24.64 -0.67
CA PRO A 42 4.89 23.28 -0.63
C PRO A 42 6.18 23.36 -1.44
N ALA A 43 7.29 23.59 -0.75
CA ALA A 43 8.57 23.10 -1.20
C ALA A 43 8.32 21.62 -1.45
N VAL A 44 7.91 21.32 -2.68
CA VAL A 44 7.91 20.00 -3.26
C VAL A 44 9.40 19.79 -3.45
N ASP A 45 10.07 19.54 -2.33
CA ASP A 45 11.41 19.06 -2.33
C ASP A 45 11.31 17.84 -3.23
N ASN A 46 11.99 17.94 -4.37
CA ASN A 46 12.16 16.92 -5.39
C ASN A 46 13.01 15.77 -4.82
N ILE A 47 12.66 15.32 -3.62
CA ILE A 47 13.33 14.31 -2.85
C ILE A 47 13.16 13.02 -3.60
N THR A 48 14.27 12.57 -4.15
CA THR A 48 14.35 11.25 -4.77
C THR A 48 14.34 10.23 -3.65
N CYS A 49 13.37 9.32 -3.71
CA CYS A 49 13.26 8.21 -2.78
C CYS A 49 13.50 6.90 -3.53
N THR A 50 14.20 5.98 -2.88
CA THR A 50 14.41 4.61 -3.36
C THR A 50 13.54 3.66 -2.55
N ILE A 51 12.86 2.77 -3.25
CA ILE A 51 12.07 1.69 -2.65
C ILE A 51 12.81 0.40 -2.97
N GLN A 52 13.21 -0.34 -1.94
CA GLN A 52 13.79 -1.67 -2.15
C GLN A 52 12.68 -2.62 -2.58
N SER A 53 12.87 -3.34 -3.69
CA SER A 53 11.94 -4.36 -4.19
C SER A 53 12.68 -5.65 -4.53
N LEU A 54 11.91 -6.74 -4.61
CA LEU A 54 12.38 -8.01 -5.14
C LEU A 54 11.58 -8.36 -6.40
N ASN A 55 12.23 -9.08 -7.31
CA ASN A 55 11.55 -9.70 -8.43
C ASN A 55 10.58 -10.75 -7.88
N THR A 56 9.40 -10.84 -8.46
CA THR A 56 8.40 -11.86 -8.11
C THR A 56 7.75 -12.41 -9.37
N THR A 57 6.88 -13.43 -9.24
CA THR A 57 6.06 -13.89 -10.36
C THR A 57 5.06 -12.78 -10.77
N GLY A 58 5.48 -11.91 -11.69
CA GLY A 58 4.74 -10.71 -12.09
C GLY A 58 5.64 -9.47 -12.00
N ASP A 59 5.07 -8.37 -11.51
CA ASP A 59 5.81 -7.13 -11.28
C ASP A 59 6.62 -7.20 -9.97
N PRO A 60 7.76 -6.49 -9.85
CA PRO A 60 8.52 -6.43 -8.60
C PRO A 60 7.70 -5.84 -7.44
N ILE A 61 7.75 -6.48 -6.28
CA ILE A 61 7.01 -6.06 -5.08
C ILE A 61 7.99 -5.44 -4.07
N PRO A 62 7.64 -4.31 -3.41
CA PRO A 62 8.50 -3.66 -2.43
C PRO A 62 8.70 -4.53 -1.18
N VAL A 63 9.90 -4.43 -0.60
CA VAL A 63 10.27 -5.02 0.69
C VAL A 63 9.80 -4.08 1.79
N GLY A 64 8.81 -4.51 2.57
CA GLY A 64 8.21 -3.67 3.59
C GLY A 64 7.38 -2.50 3.01
N CYS A 65 7.23 -1.44 3.81
CA CYS A 65 6.32 -0.32 3.54
C CYS A 65 6.98 1.05 3.70
N LEU A 66 8.30 1.09 3.50
CA LEU A 66 9.12 2.27 3.68
C LEU A 66 9.86 2.58 2.36
N ALA A 67 9.99 3.87 2.07
CA ALA A 67 10.85 4.41 1.03
C ALA A 67 11.97 5.19 1.70
N THR A 68 13.22 4.91 1.31
CA THR A 68 14.39 5.60 1.82
C THR A 68 14.67 6.80 0.91
N CYS A 69 14.64 7.99 1.49
CA CYS A 69 14.88 9.25 0.83
C CYS A 69 16.18 9.87 1.38
N GLU A 70 16.77 10.85 0.68
CA GLU A 70 18.09 11.41 1.01
C GLU A 70 18.32 11.71 2.51
N ASN A 71 17.32 12.30 3.18
CA ASN A 71 17.40 12.65 4.61
C ASN A 71 16.19 12.17 5.43
N SER A 72 15.39 11.24 4.91
CA SER A 72 14.19 10.78 5.62
C SER A 72 13.73 9.40 5.17
N THR A 73 12.82 8.81 5.94
CA THR A 73 12.07 7.63 5.54
C THR A 73 10.61 8.01 5.39
N ARG A 74 10.00 7.62 4.27
CA ARG A 74 8.58 7.85 4.00
C ARG A 74 7.80 6.55 3.99
N HIS A 75 6.56 6.58 4.46
CA HIS A 75 5.69 5.43 4.38
C HIS A 75 5.13 5.30 2.97
N LEU A 76 5.07 4.08 2.46
CA LEU A 76 4.28 3.77 1.28
C LEU A 76 2.79 3.96 1.58
N PRO A 77 1.97 4.27 0.55
CA PRO A 77 0.52 4.42 0.72
C PRO A 77 -0.12 3.19 1.39
N ASN A 78 -1.17 3.44 2.18
CA ASN A 78 -1.95 2.33 2.73
C ASN A 78 -2.59 1.53 1.58
N GLY A 79 -2.54 0.21 1.67
CA GLY A 79 -3.04 -0.70 0.63
C GLY A 79 -2.02 -1.04 -0.47
N THR A 80 -0.80 -0.48 -0.45
CA THR A 80 0.28 -0.95 -1.33
C THR A 80 0.66 -2.39 -0.99
N GLU A 81 0.79 -3.25 -2.01
CA GLU A 81 1.28 -4.63 -1.84
C GLU A 81 2.74 -4.62 -1.39
N CYS A 82 3.09 -5.49 -0.46
CA CYS A 82 4.42 -5.54 0.14
C CYS A 82 4.85 -6.97 0.47
N LEU A 83 6.16 -7.19 0.42
CA LEU A 83 6.79 -8.38 0.97
C LEU A 83 7.03 -8.17 2.46
N GLY A 84 6.46 -9.06 3.26
CA GLY A 84 6.53 -9.04 4.73
C GLY A 84 7.88 -9.49 5.29
N ILE A 85 8.98 -9.20 4.61
CA ILE A 85 10.36 -9.44 5.07
C ILE A 85 11.03 -8.09 5.35
N SER A 86 12.14 -8.09 6.09
CA SER A 86 12.93 -6.87 6.31
C SER A 86 13.92 -6.64 5.18
N GLU A 87 14.32 -5.38 4.97
CA GLU A 87 15.41 -5.01 4.05
C GLU A 87 16.70 -5.80 4.36
N HIS A 88 17.00 -6.02 5.65
CA HIS A 88 18.15 -6.82 6.07
C HIS A 88 18.08 -8.25 5.55
N VAL A 89 16.90 -8.89 5.59
CA VAL A 89 16.70 -10.24 5.08
C VAL A 89 16.82 -10.25 3.56
N ALA A 90 16.20 -9.29 2.88
CA ALA A 90 16.29 -9.16 1.42
C ALA A 90 17.75 -9.01 0.94
N ASN A 91 18.55 -8.19 1.62
CA ASN A 91 19.98 -7.98 1.33
C ASN A 91 20.86 -9.20 1.58
N ARG A 92 20.35 -10.24 2.23
CA ARG A 92 21.05 -11.49 2.54
C ARG A 92 20.58 -12.66 1.69
N MET A 93 19.53 -12.48 0.89
CA MET A 93 19.10 -13.48 -0.06
C MET A 93 20.24 -13.78 -1.05
N GLN A 94 20.29 -15.01 -1.53
CA GLN A 94 21.22 -15.40 -2.58
C GLN A 94 20.65 -14.95 -3.93
N GLY A 95 21.52 -14.40 -4.77
CA GLY A 95 21.12 -13.98 -6.11
C GLY A 95 20.69 -15.17 -6.97
N ASN A 96 19.66 -14.98 -7.79
CA ASN A 96 19.08 -15.97 -8.70
C ASN A 96 18.53 -17.23 -7.99
N VAL A 97 18.14 -17.10 -6.72
CA VAL A 97 17.47 -18.17 -5.96
C VAL A 97 16.05 -17.72 -5.65
N ASN A 98 15.07 -18.57 -5.97
CA ASN A 98 13.67 -18.34 -5.61
C ASN A 98 13.43 -18.71 -4.15
N TYR A 99 12.91 -17.76 -3.39
CA TYR A 99 12.42 -17.96 -2.04
C TYR A 99 10.91 -17.76 -2.00
N THR A 100 10.22 -18.37 -1.05
CA THR A 100 8.81 -18.04 -0.78
C THR A 100 8.74 -16.86 0.19
N CYS A 101 8.45 -15.66 -0.31
CA CYS A 101 8.26 -14.47 0.50
C CYS A 101 6.80 -14.35 0.97
N PRO A 102 6.54 -14.02 2.25
CA PRO A 102 5.20 -13.68 2.71
C PRO A 102 4.74 -12.35 2.07
N VAL A 103 3.50 -12.29 1.61
CA VAL A 103 2.91 -11.07 1.03
C VAL A 103 1.90 -10.44 2.00
N GLY A 104 1.62 -9.16 1.77
CA GLY A 104 0.72 -8.37 2.60
C GLY A 104 0.36 -7.04 1.99
N LEU A 105 -0.29 -6.19 2.78
CA LEU A 105 -0.63 -4.82 2.41
C LEU A 105 -0.09 -3.83 3.43
N CYS A 106 0.37 -2.68 2.94
CA CYS A 106 0.86 -1.62 3.80
C CYS A 106 -0.26 -0.98 4.61
N TYR A 107 -0.01 -0.81 5.91
CA TYR A 107 -0.86 -0.04 6.79
C TYR A 107 0.00 0.69 7.83
N ARG A 108 -0.01 2.02 7.77
CA ARG A 108 0.77 2.90 8.67
C ARG A 108 2.26 2.56 8.69
N GLY A 109 2.85 2.28 7.53
CA GLY A 109 4.28 1.97 7.37
C GLY A 109 4.67 0.53 7.75
N VAL A 110 3.69 -0.33 8.05
CA VAL A 110 3.92 -1.75 8.37
C VAL A 110 3.27 -2.65 7.32
N CYS A 111 3.98 -3.68 6.89
CA CYS A 111 3.42 -4.69 5.98
C CYS A 111 2.57 -5.70 6.76
N GLN A 112 1.25 -5.59 6.66
CA GLN A 112 0.33 -6.54 7.27
C GLN A 112 0.22 -7.79 6.39
N ARG A 113 0.84 -8.89 6.84
CA ARG A 113 0.87 -10.15 6.11
C ARG A 113 -0.54 -10.73 5.96
N SER A 114 -0.87 -11.23 4.77
CA SER A 114 -2.16 -11.87 4.46
C SER A 114 -2.19 -13.36 4.79
N GLY A 115 -1.04 -13.97 5.08
CA GLY A 115 -0.88 -15.42 5.22
C GLY A 115 -0.57 -16.13 3.90
N LEU A 116 -0.50 -15.39 2.79
CA LEU A 116 -0.08 -15.90 1.48
C LEU A 116 1.43 -15.75 1.29
N GLY A 117 1.98 -16.48 0.33
CA GLY A 117 3.37 -16.36 -0.10
C GLY A 117 3.51 -16.38 -1.62
N ILE A 118 4.54 -15.69 -2.12
CA ILE A 118 4.90 -15.63 -3.54
C ILE A 118 6.39 -15.94 -3.71
N ASP A 119 6.75 -16.48 -4.87
CA ASP A 119 8.15 -16.62 -5.22
C ASP A 119 8.79 -15.24 -5.43
N CYS A 120 9.92 -15.02 -4.76
CA CYS A 120 10.69 -13.79 -4.77
C CYS A 120 12.19 -14.06 -4.94
N TRP A 121 12.88 -13.17 -5.65
CA TRP A 121 14.33 -13.25 -5.85
C TRP A 121 14.92 -11.88 -6.19
N HIS A 122 16.25 -11.80 -6.24
CA HIS A 122 16.97 -10.69 -6.86
C HIS A 122 18.11 -11.27 -7.69
N ASP A 123 18.57 -10.54 -8.69
CA ASP A 123 19.50 -11.09 -9.70
C ASP A 123 20.97 -11.05 -9.22
N THR A 124 21.27 -10.16 -8.26
CA THR A 124 22.63 -9.86 -7.80
C THR A 124 22.98 -10.63 -6.53
N PRO A 125 24.07 -11.42 -6.44
CA PRO A 125 24.45 -12.05 -5.17
C PRO A 125 24.78 -10.99 -4.09
N PRO A 126 24.61 -11.31 -2.80
CA PRO A 126 24.89 -10.36 -1.73
C PRO A 126 26.40 -10.02 -1.71
N PRO A 127 26.78 -8.80 -1.30
CA PRO A 127 28.14 -8.25 -1.49
C PRO A 127 29.25 -9.02 -0.76
N ASN A 128 28.91 -10.00 0.08
CA ASN A 128 29.87 -10.86 0.79
C ASN A 128 29.51 -12.35 0.67
N SER A 129 28.98 -12.78 -0.48
CA SER A 129 28.73 -14.20 -0.74
C SER A 129 30.06 -14.92 -0.97
N THR A 130 30.66 -15.46 0.08
CA THR A 130 31.67 -16.52 -0.08
C THR A 130 30.98 -17.72 -0.72
N ASN A 131 31.57 -18.27 -1.78
CA ASN A 131 31.09 -19.47 -2.46
C ASN A 131 31.05 -20.65 -1.46
N VAL A 132 29.93 -20.82 -0.77
CA VAL A 132 29.69 -21.98 0.09
C VAL A 132 29.19 -23.08 -0.82
N THR A 133 30.12 -23.90 -1.32
CA THR A 133 29.80 -25.17 -1.96
C THR A 133 29.19 -26.11 -0.92
N THR A 134 27.88 -26.01 -0.69
CA THR A 134 27.14 -27.04 0.05
C THR A 134 27.11 -28.29 -0.82
N LYS A 135 27.97 -29.27 -0.52
CA LYS A 135 27.79 -30.63 -1.04
C LYS A 135 26.44 -31.14 -0.54
N ALA A 136 25.62 -31.64 -1.47
CA ALA A 136 24.35 -32.29 -1.13
C ALA A 136 24.56 -33.37 -0.06
N PRO A 137 23.65 -33.53 0.93
CA PRO A 137 23.74 -34.59 1.91
C PRO A 137 23.77 -35.93 1.18
N THR A 138 24.87 -36.67 1.30
CA THR A 138 24.97 -38.02 0.73
C THR A 138 24.12 -38.93 1.59
N THR A 139 23.00 -39.40 1.05
CA THR A 139 22.16 -40.44 1.65
C THR A 139 22.99 -41.72 1.75
N LEU A 140 23.40 -42.10 2.96
CA LEU A 140 23.93 -43.43 3.23
C LEU A 140 22.75 -44.41 3.22
N THR A 141 22.50 -44.99 2.05
CA THR A 141 21.67 -46.19 1.92
C THR A 141 22.42 -47.33 2.61
N SER A 142 22.13 -47.57 3.88
CA SER A 142 22.57 -48.80 4.58
C SER A 142 21.76 -49.97 4.02
N GLY A 143 22.29 -50.58 2.97
CA GLY A 143 21.81 -51.83 2.42
C GLY A 143 21.95 -52.97 3.43
N ARG A 144 21.01 -53.91 3.34
CA ARG A 144 20.96 -55.18 4.06
C ARG A 144 22.25 -55.99 3.86
N ASP A 145 22.75 -56.58 4.93
CA ASP A 145 23.49 -57.84 4.87
C ASP A 145 22.77 -58.87 5.75
N LEU A 146 22.46 -59.99 5.08
CA LEU A 146 22.06 -61.35 5.50
C LEU A 146 21.69 -61.62 6.97
#